data_AF-A0AAQ4FAL9-F1
#
_entry.id   AF-A0AAQ4FAL9-F1
#
_cell.length_a   1.000
_cell.length_b   1.000
_cell.length_c   1.000
_cell.angle_alpha   90.00
_cell.angle_beta   90.00
_cell.angle_gamma   90.00
#
_symmetry.space_group_name_H-M   'P 1'
#
loop_
_entity.id
_entity.type
_entity.pdbx_description
1 polymer ?
#
loop_
_entity_poly.entity_id
_entity_poly.type
_entity_poly.pdbx_seq_one_letter_code
_entity_poly.pdbx_strand_id
1 'polypeptide(L)' 'MTSMDGNDQRDWDIALKGVGAFLNTSYNKSTGRTPFEVLYGYNAKFHDGALREFAETEDNVAWTDPQQLQAEVRPK' A
#
# COMPACT_ATOMS: atom_id res chain seq x y z
N MET A 1 -6.84 30.48 -0.04
CA MET A 1 -5.63 30.25 0.78
C MET A 1 -6.10 29.79 2.14
N THR A 2 -6.14 28.48 2.36
CA THR A 2 -6.56 27.90 3.63
C THR A 2 -5.36 27.98 4.56
N SER A 3 -5.39 28.93 5.49
CA SER A 3 -4.37 29.07 6.54
C SER A 3 -4.35 27.79 7.39
N MET A 4 -3.15 27.23 7.58
CA MET A 4 -2.87 26.08 8.46
C MET A 4 -2.66 26.54 9.92
N ASP A 5 -3.17 27.71 10.32
CA ASP A 5 -2.86 28.30 11.64
C ASP A 5 -3.82 27.84 12.75
N GLY A 6 -4.62 26.79 12.53
CA GLY A 6 -5.69 26.38 13.46
C GLY A 6 -5.57 24.99 14.07
N ASN A 7 -4.64 24.14 13.62
CA ASN A 7 -4.52 22.78 14.15
C ASN A 7 -3.25 22.65 14.98
N ASP A 8 -3.35 22.19 16.23
CA ASP A 8 -2.19 21.90 17.05
C ASP A 8 -1.36 20.84 16.31
N GLN A 9 -0.21 21.22 15.75
CA GLN A 9 0.60 20.38 14.85
C GLN A 9 1.32 19.22 15.59
N ARG A 10 0.86 18.91 16.81
CA ARG A 10 1.42 17.93 17.73
C ARG A 10 0.79 16.54 17.58
N ASP A 11 -0.40 16.47 16.96
CA ASP A 11 -1.19 15.24 16.80
C ASP A 11 -0.84 14.43 15.53
N TRP A 12 0.33 14.66 14.94
CA TRP A 12 0.76 13.97 13.73
C TRP A 12 0.93 12.46 13.96
N ASP A 13 1.19 12.05 15.20
CA ASP A 13 1.38 10.67 15.63
C ASP A 13 0.11 9.84 15.46
N ILE A 14 -1.07 10.45 15.66
CA ILE A 14 -2.37 9.82 15.44
C ILE A 14 -2.51 9.37 13.98
N ALA A 15 -2.00 10.16 13.03
CA ALA A 15 -2.06 9.87 11.60
C ALA A 15 -1.00 8.85 11.14
N LEU A 16 0.03 8.57 11.95
CA LEU A 16 1.20 7.80 11.53
C LEU A 16 0.86 6.39 11.02
N LYS A 17 -0.10 5.71 11.69
CA LYS A 17 -0.56 4.38 11.26
C LYS A 17 -1.22 4.42 9.88
N GLY A 18 -2.04 5.44 9.62
CA GLY A 18 -2.70 5.63 8.33
C GLY A 18 -1.67 5.92 7.23
N VAL A 19 -0.75 6.85 7.48
CA VAL A 19 0.33 7.17 6.54
C VAL A 19 1.19 5.95 6.24
N GLY A 20 1.55 5.14 7.25
CA GLY A 20 2.31 3.91 7.05
C GLY A 20 1.58 2.89 6.17
N ALA A 21 0.26 2.73 6.36
CA ALA A 21 -0.55 1.88 5.49
C ALA A 21 -0.56 2.41 4.05
N PHE A 22 -0.82 3.70 3.84
CA PHE A 22 -0.82 4.32 2.51
C PHE A 22 0.53 4.18 1.80
N LEU A 23 1.63 4.43 2.51
CA LEU A 23 2.98 4.29 1.93
C LEU A 23 3.26 2.85 1.50
N ASN A 24 2.89 1.87 2.32
CA ASN A 24 3.14 0.46 2.04
C ASN A 24 2.27 -0.10 0.90
N THR A 25 1.07 0.46 0.66
CA THR A 25 0.19 0.03 -0.44
C THR A 25 0.27 0.91 -1.68
N SER A 26 1.06 1.97 -1.66
CA SER A 26 1.23 2.85 -2.81
C SER A 26 2.08 2.18 -3.89
N TYR A 27 1.68 2.35 -5.15
CA TYR A 27 2.42 1.86 -6.31
C TYR A 27 3.77 2.57 -6.43
N ASN A 28 4.85 1.81 -6.47
CA ASN A 28 6.18 2.33 -6.73
C ASN A 28 6.52 2.20 -8.22
N LYS A 29 6.76 3.33 -8.90
CA LYS A 29 7.05 3.39 -10.35
C LYS A 29 8.36 2.72 -10.73
N SER A 30 9.36 2.69 -9.85
CA SER A 30 10.66 2.10 -10.15
C SER A 30 10.63 0.57 -10.13
N THR A 31 9.81 -0.01 -9.26
CA THR A 31 9.70 -1.47 -9.10
C THR A 31 8.45 -2.05 -9.76
N GLY A 32 7.49 -1.21 -10.14
CA GLY A 32 6.21 -1.63 -10.69
C GLY A 32 5.29 -2.33 -9.70
N ARG A 33 5.61 -2.30 -8.39
CA ARG A 33 4.94 -3.06 -7.33
C ARG A 33 4.76 -2.21 -6.08
N THR A 34 3.86 -2.61 -5.19
CA THR A 34 3.74 -1.97 -3.87
C THR A 34 4.79 -2.53 -2.90
N PRO A 35 5.31 -1.74 -1.93
CA PRO A 35 6.20 -2.28 -0.90
C PRO A 35 5.60 -3.46 -0.14
N PHE A 36 4.30 -3.40 0.14
CA PHE A 36 3.56 -4.48 0.81
C PHE A 36 3.59 -5.77 -0.02
N GLU A 37 3.33 -5.68 -1.32
CA GLU A 37 3.37 -6.82 -2.24
C GLU A 37 4.75 -7.47 -2.28
N VAL A 38 5.81 -6.67 -2.38
CA VAL A 38 7.20 -7.17 -2.37
C VAL A 38 7.53 -7.91 -1.06
N LEU A 39 6.98 -7.46 0.06
CA LEU A 39 7.24 -8.05 1.37
C LEU A 39 6.44 -9.33 1.61
N TYR A 40 5.18 -9.37 1.20
CA TYR A 40 4.24 -10.44 1.58
C TYR A 40 3.79 -11.35 0.44
N GLY A 41 4.07 -11.00 -0.81
CA GLY A 41 3.73 -11.83 -1.96
C GLY A 41 2.33 -11.60 -2.53
N TYR A 42 1.57 -10.65 -1.97
CA TYR A 42 0.21 -10.34 -2.40
C TYR A 42 -0.13 -8.87 -2.14
N ASN A 43 -1.14 -8.35 -2.84
CA ASN A 43 -1.57 -6.97 -2.66
C ASN A 43 -2.52 -6.80 -1.46
N ALA A 44 -2.21 -5.85 -0.58
CA ALA A 44 -3.10 -5.48 0.50
C ALA A 44 -4.30 -4.69 -0.04
N LYS A 45 -5.50 -5.24 0.15
CA LYS A 45 -6.76 -4.59 -0.21
C LYS A 45 -7.36 -3.95 1.05
N PHE A 46 -7.22 -2.64 1.19
CA PHE A 46 -7.89 -1.87 2.25
C PHE A 46 -9.04 -1.07 1.61
N HIS A 47 -10.25 -1.22 2.15
CA HIS A 47 -11.45 -0.44 1.78
C HIS A 47 -12.20 -0.81 0.49
N ASP A 48 -12.34 -2.09 0.15
CA ASP A 48 -13.21 -2.46 -1.00
C ASP A 48 -14.72 -2.41 -0.69
N GLY A 49 -15.15 -2.24 0.57
CA GLY A 49 -16.57 -2.09 0.92
C GLY A 49 -17.51 -3.08 0.19
N ALA A 50 -18.70 -2.62 -0.18
CA ALA A 50 -19.64 -3.40 -1.01
C ALA A 50 -19.16 -3.61 -2.45
N LEU A 51 -18.16 -2.85 -2.94
CA LEU A 51 -17.58 -3.02 -4.27
C LEU A 51 -16.71 -4.28 -4.39
N ARG A 52 -16.31 -4.88 -3.25
CA ARG A 52 -15.61 -6.17 -3.21
C ARG A 52 -16.43 -7.32 -3.80
N GLU A 53 -17.74 -7.29 -3.62
CA GLU A 53 -18.65 -8.33 -4.12
C GLU A 53 -18.84 -8.26 -5.64
N PHE A 54 -18.54 -7.10 -6.23
CA PHE A 54 -18.71 -6.81 -7.66
C PHE A 54 -17.39 -6.65 -8.42
N ALA A 55 -16.26 -6.64 -7.70
CA ALA A 55 -14.94 -6.70 -8.32
C ALA A 55 -14.75 -8.12 -8.86
N GLU A 56 -15.23 -8.37 -10.08
CA GLU A 56 -14.90 -9.54 -10.91
C GLU A 56 -13.43 -9.49 -11.37
N THR A 57 -12.52 -9.09 -10.49
CA THR A 57 -11.08 -9.11 -10.74
C THR A 57 -10.46 -10.12 -9.80
N GLU A 58 -10.48 -11.37 -10.31
CA GLU A 58 -9.59 -12.45 -9.92
C GLU A 58 -9.40 -12.57 -8.40
N ASP A 59 -10.17 -13.46 -7.79
CA ASP A 59 -9.83 -14.12 -6.52
C ASP A 59 -8.47 -14.87 -6.55
N ASN A 60 -7.58 -14.56 -7.51
CA ASN A 60 -6.28 -15.16 -7.73
C ASN A 60 -5.23 -14.12 -8.17
N VAL A 61 -5.03 -13.03 -7.41
CA VAL A 61 -3.63 -12.55 -7.29
C VAL A 61 -2.91 -13.63 -6.49
N ALA A 62 -2.50 -14.69 -7.19
CA ALA A 62 -1.85 -15.84 -6.61
C ALA A 62 -0.67 -15.33 -5.79
N TRP A 63 -0.63 -15.73 -4.52
CA TRP A 63 0.50 -15.43 -3.67
C TRP A 63 1.78 -15.79 -4.43
N THR A 64 2.65 -14.81 -4.61
CA THR A 64 3.96 -14.99 -5.24
C THR A 64 4.99 -15.06 -4.14
N ASP A 65 5.97 -15.96 -4.26
CA ASP A 65 7.04 -16.08 -3.28
C ASP A 65 7.77 -14.74 -3.11
N PRO A 66 7.75 -14.12 -1.92
CA PRO A 66 8.41 -12.85 -1.66
C PRO A 66 9.89 -12.84 -2.05
N GLN A 67 10.56 -14.00 -2.00
CA GLN A 67 11.95 -14.13 -2.37
C GLN A 67 12.16 -13.85 -3.86
N GLN A 68 11.22 -14.29 -4.70
CA GLN A 68 11.23 -14.01 -6.13
C GLN A 68 10.98 -12.52 -6.37
N LEU A 69 9.95 -11.94 -5.73
CA LEU A 69 9.64 -10.52 -5.85
C LEU A 69 10.80 -9.63 -5.40
N GLN A 70 11.45 -9.96 -4.30
CA GLN A 70 12.59 -9.23 -3.77
C GLN A 70 13.82 -9.34 -4.67
N ALA A 71 14.02 -10.48 -5.34
CA ALA A 71 15.11 -10.65 -6.30
C ALA A 71 14.91 -9.77 -7.54
N GLU A 72 13.66 -9.59 -7.99
CA GLU A 72 13.32 -8.71 -9.12
C GLU A 72 13.58 -7.23 -8.83
N VAL A 73 13.28 -6.77 -7.61
CA VAL A 73 13.39 -5.35 -7.24
C VAL A 73 14.73 -4.95 -6.66
N ARG A 74 15.57 -5.90 -6.24
CA ARG A 74 16.91 -5.57 -5.75
C ARG A 74 17.77 -5.03 -6.89
N PRO A 75 18.46 -3.90 -6.69
CA PRO A 75 19.41 -3.41 -7.68
C PRO A 75 20.54 -4.43 -7.88
N LYS A 76 20.97 -4.58 -9.13
CA LYS A 76 22.16 -5.37 -9.50
C LYS A 76 23.45 -4.66 -9.13
#